data_AF-A0A2W5ZPJ1-F1
#
_entry.id   AF-A0A2W5ZPJ1-F1
#
_cell.length_a   1.000
_cell.length_b   1.000
_cell.length_c   1.000
_cell.angle_alpha   90.00
_cell.angle_beta   90.00
_cell.angle_gamma   90.00
#
_symmetry.space_group_name_H-M   'P 1'
#
loop_
_entity.id
_entity.type
_entity.pdbx_description
1 polymer ?
#
loop_
_entity_poly.entity_id
_entity_poly.type
_entity_poly.pdbx_seq_one_letter_code
_entity_poly.pdbx_strand_id
1 'polypeptide(L)'
;MPGFVHSGKQAVEICFAAEFCKGTLNVNFTAGQRDVKLFMGFTSALAQASPVLIKALDVNGAQIAQQTVILGPSAGSIPVQVPLEVTSVSPNIRQIVIGFAASDAFNNGLAFDDLSFDTAGSPPDCTATANPTVVMSQPASNTTVQINEFFLQGQVTTQTPLDQATLTVTGSANSKVSNLLGTIIQPITAPFGATRVDESLFPGANTVTVTVHNCHGSSQASTNINYGPVANNTPIKLLRMEITQATQDSANSVPLRVCPVT
;
A
#
# COMPACT_ATOMS: atom_id res chain seq x y z
N MET A 1 16.73 19.73 -13.53
CA MET A 1 16.41 21.09 -13.05
C MET A 1 17.00 21.26 -11.65
N PRO A 2 17.99 22.14 -11.44
CA PRO A 2 18.36 22.57 -10.10
C PRO A 2 17.20 23.37 -9.48
N GLY A 3 16.76 23.02 -8.26
CA GLY A 3 15.75 23.78 -7.51
C GLY A 3 14.32 23.23 -7.50
N PHE A 4 14.08 21.99 -7.92
CA PHE A 4 12.78 21.34 -7.67
C PHE A 4 12.72 20.89 -6.21
N VAL A 5 11.68 21.30 -5.47
CA VAL A 5 11.46 20.85 -4.10
C VAL A 5 10.91 19.44 -4.18
N HIS A 6 11.75 18.44 -3.86
CA HIS A 6 11.31 17.06 -3.69
C HIS A 6 10.09 17.01 -2.77
N SER A 7 9.18 16.05 -3.00
CA SER A 7 8.02 15.86 -2.12
C SER A 7 8.45 15.81 -0.64
N GLY A 8 9.67 15.31 -0.39
CA GLY A 8 10.33 15.19 0.91
C GLY A 8 9.60 14.26 1.87
N LYS A 9 8.46 13.68 1.43
CA LYS A 9 7.49 12.97 2.25
C LYS A 9 6.84 11.78 1.55
N GLN A 10 6.85 11.73 0.22
CA GLN A 10 6.19 10.68 -0.55
C GLN A 10 7.21 10.01 -1.46
N ALA A 11 7.75 8.88 -1.01
CA ALA A 11 8.56 8.01 -1.86
C ALA A 11 7.84 6.68 -2.04
N VAL A 12 8.05 6.05 -3.19
CA VAL A 12 7.61 4.67 -3.45
C VAL A 12 8.79 3.75 -3.16
N GLU A 13 8.64 2.86 -2.18
CA GLU A 13 9.60 1.78 -1.94
C GLU A 13 9.11 0.52 -2.66
N ILE A 14 9.94 -0.03 -3.55
CA ILE A 14 9.62 -1.32 -4.15
C ILE A 14 9.77 -2.38 -3.04
N CYS A 15 8.64 -2.95 -2.64
CA CYS A 15 8.57 -4.06 -1.67
C CYS A 15 8.79 -3.70 -0.19
N PHE A 16 8.08 -2.68 0.29
CA PHE A 16 7.99 -2.40 1.72
C PHE A 16 7.53 -3.65 2.50
N ALA A 17 8.27 -3.99 3.57
CA ALA A 17 8.01 -5.13 4.46
C ALA A 17 8.09 -6.54 3.85
N ALA A 18 8.64 -6.69 2.63
CA ALA A 18 8.92 -8.00 2.04
C ALA A 18 10.43 -8.26 1.99
N GLU A 19 10.90 -9.14 2.86
CA GLU A 19 12.28 -9.63 2.82
C GLU A 19 12.52 -10.38 1.51
N PHE A 20 13.68 -10.16 0.88
CA PHE A 20 14.11 -10.83 -0.36
C PHE A 20 13.29 -10.52 -1.61
N CYS A 21 12.65 -9.36 -1.67
CA CYS A 21 11.91 -8.97 -2.86
C CYS A 21 12.82 -8.63 -4.04
N LYS A 22 12.52 -9.21 -5.20
CA LYS A 22 13.19 -8.92 -6.49
C LYS A 22 12.30 -8.13 -7.46
N GLY A 23 11.15 -7.64 -6.97
CA GLY A 23 10.22 -6.85 -7.78
C GLY A 23 10.91 -5.61 -8.35
N THR A 24 10.57 -5.27 -9.58
CA THR A 24 11.02 -4.03 -10.25
C THR A 24 9.91 -2.99 -10.20
N LEU A 25 10.27 -1.71 -10.27
CA LEU A 25 9.30 -0.66 -10.53
C LEU A 25 9.00 -0.67 -12.03
N ASN A 26 7.74 -0.94 -12.37
CA ASN A 26 7.25 -0.94 -13.73
C ASN A 26 6.29 0.24 -13.88
N VAL A 27 6.61 1.17 -14.79
CA VAL A 27 5.74 2.31 -15.09
C VAL A 27 5.33 2.23 -16.55
N ASN A 28 4.03 2.30 -16.81
CA ASN A 28 3.46 2.30 -18.14
C ASN A 28 2.92 3.69 -18.47
N PHE A 29 3.14 4.14 -19.70
CA PHE A 29 2.68 5.43 -20.20
C PHE A 29 1.61 5.24 -21.28
N THR A 30 0.52 6.00 -21.21
CA THR A 30 -0.54 6.00 -22.23
C THR A 30 -0.17 6.80 -23.48
N ALA A 31 0.78 7.72 -23.36
CA ALA A 31 1.43 8.41 -24.49
C ALA A 31 2.91 8.07 -24.58
N GLY A 32 3.49 8.33 -25.74
CA GLY A 32 4.91 8.17 -25.96
C GLY A 32 5.74 9.22 -25.28
N GLN A 33 6.75 8.77 -24.53
CA GLN A 33 7.74 9.63 -23.90
C GLN A 33 9.05 9.57 -24.69
N ARG A 34 9.78 10.68 -24.70
CA ARG A 34 11.14 10.78 -25.21
C ARG A 34 12.13 10.84 -24.05
N ASP A 35 11.76 11.47 -22.95
CA ASP A 35 12.53 11.66 -21.73
C ASP A 35 11.70 11.16 -20.54
N VAL A 36 12.32 10.32 -19.71
CA VAL A 36 11.76 9.88 -18.44
C VAL A 36 12.84 9.97 -17.38
N LYS A 37 12.52 10.68 -16.29
CA LYS A 37 13.45 10.95 -15.20
C LYS A 37 12.77 10.76 -13.85
N LEU A 38 13.52 10.25 -12.88
CA LEU A 38 13.10 10.16 -11.49
C LEU A 38 14.32 10.29 -10.57
N PHE A 39 14.09 10.38 -9.26
CA PHE A 39 15.12 10.29 -8.25
C PHE A 39 15.01 8.98 -7.50
N MET A 40 16.16 8.45 -7.09
CA MET A 40 16.26 7.21 -6.32
C MET A 40 17.15 7.37 -5.10
N GLY A 41 16.93 6.50 -4.13
CA GLY A 41 17.72 6.37 -2.91
C GLY A 41 17.63 4.95 -2.34
N PHE A 42 18.15 4.76 -1.14
CA PHE A 42 18.15 3.46 -0.48
C PHE A 42 17.88 3.62 1.03
N THR A 43 16.88 2.93 1.57
CA THR A 43 16.40 3.18 2.95
C THR A 43 17.24 2.51 4.04
N SER A 44 18.26 1.73 3.68
CA SER A 44 19.15 1.03 4.60
C SER A 44 20.63 1.20 4.24
N ALA A 45 21.54 0.62 5.03
CA ALA A 45 22.95 0.60 4.70
C ALA A 45 23.21 -0.29 3.46
N LEU A 46 24.13 0.15 2.60
CA LEU A 46 24.52 -0.59 1.40
C LEU A 46 26.01 -0.91 1.46
N ALA A 47 26.35 -2.18 1.74
CA ALA A 47 27.74 -2.59 1.97
C ALA A 47 28.64 -2.43 0.74
N GLN A 48 28.08 -2.47 -0.47
CA GLN A 48 28.81 -2.41 -1.73
C GLN A 48 28.12 -1.47 -2.72
N ALA A 49 28.92 -0.80 -3.56
CA ALA A 49 28.39 -0.05 -4.70
C ALA A 49 27.54 -0.97 -5.59
N SER A 50 26.29 -0.61 -5.81
CA SER A 50 25.32 -1.43 -6.54
C SER A 50 24.77 -0.66 -7.75
N PRO A 51 24.86 -1.20 -8.97
CA PRO A 51 24.30 -0.57 -10.15
C PRO A 51 22.78 -0.70 -10.18
N VAL A 52 22.07 0.41 -10.32
CA VAL A 52 20.63 0.50 -10.61
C VAL A 52 20.45 0.84 -12.08
N LEU A 53 19.55 0.12 -12.75
CA LEU A 53 19.28 0.22 -14.17
C LEU A 53 17.84 0.71 -14.39
N ILE A 54 17.66 1.64 -15.32
CA ILE A 54 16.38 1.95 -15.96
C ILE A 54 16.43 1.41 -17.40
N LYS A 55 15.44 0.59 -17.77
CA LYS A 55 15.20 0.16 -19.15
C LYS A 55 13.98 0.87 -19.70
N ALA A 56 14.08 1.46 -20.89
CA ALA A 56 12.95 2.00 -21.62
C ALA A 56 12.52 1.01 -22.70
N LEU A 57 11.23 0.70 -22.76
CA LEU A 57 10.64 -0.22 -23.72
C LEU A 57 9.58 0.48 -24.58
N ASP A 58 9.43 0.03 -25.82
CA ASP A 58 8.40 0.49 -26.73
C ASP A 58 7.04 -0.20 -26.49
N VAL A 59 6.05 0.08 -27.37
CA VAL A 59 4.70 -0.48 -27.28
C VAL A 59 4.66 -2.02 -27.39
N ASN A 60 5.69 -2.63 -27.98
CA ASN A 60 5.79 -4.07 -28.15
C ASN A 60 6.63 -4.73 -27.04
N GLY A 61 7.08 -3.94 -26.06
CA GLY A 61 7.99 -4.42 -25.01
C GLY A 61 9.43 -4.61 -25.49
N ALA A 62 9.81 -4.07 -26.65
CA ALA A 62 11.20 -4.10 -27.09
C ALA A 62 12.00 -2.99 -26.38
N GLN A 63 13.16 -3.33 -25.84
CA GLN A 63 14.05 -2.34 -25.22
C GLN A 63 14.60 -1.39 -26.30
N ILE A 64 14.39 -0.08 -26.10
CA ILE A 64 14.83 0.97 -27.03
C ILE A 64 15.92 1.87 -26.45
N ALA A 65 16.03 1.95 -25.12
CA ALA A 65 17.10 2.65 -24.42
C ALA A 65 17.29 2.07 -23.02
N GLN A 66 18.44 2.34 -22.42
CA GLN A 66 18.70 2.02 -21.01
C GLN A 66 19.74 2.98 -20.43
N GLN A 67 19.72 3.15 -19.11
CA GLN A 67 20.72 3.91 -18.37
C GLN A 67 21.02 3.25 -17.02
N THR A 68 22.28 3.29 -16.59
CA THR A 68 22.72 2.76 -15.30
C THR A 68 23.31 3.87 -14.44
N VAL A 69 23.02 3.83 -13.14
CA VAL A 69 23.62 4.71 -12.12
C VAL A 69 24.04 3.86 -10.92
N ILE A 70 25.13 4.23 -10.25
CA ILE A 70 25.66 3.50 -9.09
C ILE A 70 25.12 4.11 -7.80
N LEU A 71 24.60 3.28 -6.90
CA LEU A 71 24.28 3.64 -5.51
C LEU A 71 25.34 3.08 -4.55
N GLY A 72 25.72 3.86 -3.55
CA GLY A 72 26.62 3.46 -2.46
C GLY A 72 28.08 3.21 -2.86
N PRO A 73 28.88 2.54 -1.99
CA PRO A 73 28.50 2.01 -0.67
C PRO A 73 28.11 3.11 0.34
N SER A 74 27.36 2.75 1.37
CA SER A 74 26.94 3.65 2.46
C SER A 74 26.73 2.89 3.77
N ALA A 75 27.16 3.47 4.89
CA ALA A 75 26.93 2.92 6.24
C ALA A 75 25.52 3.19 6.80
N GLY A 76 24.71 3.99 6.10
CA GLY A 76 23.33 4.30 6.46
C GLY A 76 22.46 4.50 5.21
N SER A 77 21.25 5.03 5.38
CA SER A 77 20.37 5.31 4.25
C SER A 77 20.99 6.29 3.27
N ILE A 78 20.71 6.08 1.98
CA ILE A 78 21.02 6.99 0.89
C ILE A 78 19.75 7.80 0.61
N PRO A 79 19.76 9.13 0.78
CA PRO A 79 18.60 9.97 0.47
C PRO A 79 18.12 9.80 -0.99
N VAL A 80 16.81 9.93 -1.22
CA VAL A 80 16.19 9.88 -2.56
C VAL A 80 16.51 11.15 -3.34
N GLN A 81 17.75 11.25 -3.80
CA GLN A 81 18.31 12.44 -4.48
C GLN A 81 19.21 12.08 -5.66
N VAL A 82 19.43 10.79 -5.92
CA VAL A 82 20.26 10.33 -7.03
C VAL A 82 19.40 10.31 -8.31
N PRO A 83 19.69 11.14 -9.33
CA PRO A 83 18.87 11.17 -10.53
C PRO A 83 19.11 9.92 -11.39
N LEU A 84 18.02 9.37 -11.93
CA LEU A 84 18.03 8.30 -12.92
C LEU A 84 17.15 8.72 -14.10
N GLU A 85 17.73 8.72 -15.30
CA GLU A 85 17.11 9.31 -16.49
C GLU A 85 17.37 8.41 -17.70
N VAL A 86 16.38 8.27 -18.57
CA VAL A 86 16.51 7.58 -19.85
C VAL A 86 15.88 8.43 -20.95
N THR A 87 16.59 8.55 -22.07
CA THR A 87 16.15 9.32 -23.23
C THR A 87 16.13 8.47 -24.49
N SER A 88 15.24 8.82 -25.42
CA SER A 88 15.13 8.24 -26.75
C SER A 88 15.18 9.34 -27.81
N VAL A 89 15.49 8.97 -29.06
CA VAL A 89 15.49 9.91 -30.20
C VAL A 89 14.08 10.35 -30.62
N SER A 90 13.05 9.59 -30.25
CA SER A 90 11.65 9.82 -30.60
C SER A 90 10.73 9.53 -29.41
N PRO A 91 9.48 10.03 -29.38
CA PRO A 91 8.54 9.75 -28.30
C PRO A 91 7.95 8.32 -28.39
N ASN A 92 8.82 7.31 -28.24
CA ASN A 92 8.48 5.90 -28.38
C ASN A 92 8.64 5.10 -27.08
N ILE A 93 9.07 5.71 -25.97
CA ILE A 93 9.05 5.07 -24.65
C ILE A 93 7.58 4.91 -24.23
N ARG A 94 7.18 3.65 -23.98
CA ARG A 94 5.84 3.28 -23.47
C ARG A 94 5.89 2.63 -22.10
N GLN A 95 7.04 2.09 -21.74
CA GLN A 95 7.26 1.50 -20.43
C GLN A 95 8.67 1.80 -19.95
N ILE A 96 8.83 1.96 -18.64
CA ILE A 96 10.12 1.85 -17.98
C ILE A 96 10.10 0.73 -16.96
N VAL A 97 11.24 0.04 -16.83
CA VAL A 97 11.47 -1.00 -15.83
C VAL A 97 12.73 -0.62 -15.06
N ILE A 98 12.62 -0.49 -13.73
CA ILE A 98 13.70 -0.01 -12.87
C ILE A 98 13.97 -0.99 -11.73
N GLY A 99 15.25 -1.24 -11.47
CA GLY A 99 15.72 -2.07 -10.36
C GLY A 99 17.24 -2.21 -10.38
N PHE A 100 17.81 -2.94 -9.43
CA PHE A 100 19.23 -3.31 -9.50
C PHE A 100 19.54 -4.10 -10.78
N ALA A 101 20.69 -3.83 -11.38
CA ALA A 101 21.08 -4.43 -12.66
C ALA A 101 21.40 -5.94 -12.54
N ALA A 102 21.84 -6.38 -11.36
CA ALA A 102 22.06 -7.78 -11.07
C ALA A 102 20.72 -8.50 -10.86
N SER A 103 20.47 -9.57 -11.61
CA SER A 103 19.19 -10.30 -11.59
C SER A 103 18.90 -11.02 -10.26
N ASP A 104 19.93 -11.24 -9.45
CA ASP A 104 19.85 -11.85 -8.13
C ASP A 104 19.78 -10.83 -6.99
N ALA A 105 19.99 -9.54 -7.26
CA ALA A 105 19.88 -8.49 -6.26
C ALA A 105 18.45 -8.34 -5.77
N PHE A 106 18.33 -8.05 -4.49
CA PHE A 106 17.07 -7.73 -3.85
C PHE A 106 16.84 -6.22 -3.92
N ASN A 107 15.65 -5.81 -4.35
CA ASN A 107 15.25 -4.40 -4.47
C ASN A 107 14.64 -3.85 -3.18
N ASN A 108 14.64 -4.63 -2.08
CA ASN A 108 14.15 -4.15 -0.78
C ASN A 108 14.97 -2.94 -0.33
N GLY A 109 14.27 -1.88 0.07
CA GLY A 109 14.88 -0.61 0.43
C GLY A 109 15.18 0.34 -0.73
N LEU A 110 15.01 -0.08 -1.99
CA LEU A 110 15.12 0.83 -3.13
C LEU A 110 13.89 1.73 -3.19
N ALA A 111 14.11 3.04 -3.07
CA ALA A 111 13.06 4.05 -2.98
C ALA A 111 13.15 5.06 -4.13
N PHE A 112 12.00 5.51 -4.63
CA PHE A 112 11.86 6.40 -5.78
C PHE A 112 10.96 7.60 -5.47
N ASP A 113 11.27 8.75 -6.07
CA ASP A 113 10.44 9.97 -5.99
C ASP A 113 10.53 10.78 -7.29
N ASP A 114 9.60 11.73 -7.47
CA ASP A 114 9.54 12.75 -8.52
C ASP A 114 9.72 12.22 -9.95
N LEU A 115 8.88 11.25 -10.33
CA LEU A 115 8.79 10.81 -11.72
C LEU A 115 8.32 11.98 -12.62
N SER A 116 9.11 12.28 -13.65
CA SER A 116 8.84 13.30 -14.66
C SER A 116 9.02 12.71 -16.06
N PHE A 117 8.22 13.20 -17.00
CA PHE A 117 8.17 12.73 -18.39
C PHE A 117 7.57 13.84 -19.29
N ASP A 118 7.77 13.74 -20.62
CA ASP A 118 7.44 14.85 -21.54
C ASP A 118 5.94 15.16 -21.64
N THR A 119 5.12 14.13 -21.91
CA THR A 119 3.73 14.31 -22.36
C THR A 119 2.79 13.43 -21.55
N ALA A 120 1.91 14.06 -20.78
CA ALA A 120 0.76 13.37 -20.19
C ALA A 120 -0.10 12.79 -21.31
N GLY A 121 -0.24 11.46 -21.31
CA GLY A 121 -1.16 10.80 -22.22
C GLY A 121 -2.61 10.95 -21.76
N SER A 122 -3.54 10.55 -22.61
CA SER A 122 -4.93 10.42 -22.20
C SER A 122 -5.02 9.43 -21.02
N PRO A 123 -6.00 9.59 -20.12
CA PRO A 123 -6.32 8.53 -19.17
C PRO A 123 -6.52 7.20 -19.91
N PRO A 124 -6.18 6.05 -19.29
CA PRO A 124 -6.47 4.75 -19.87
C PRO A 124 -7.96 4.65 -20.23
N ASP A 125 -8.26 4.04 -21.38
CA ASP A 125 -9.65 3.81 -21.78
C ASP A 125 -10.37 2.99 -20.73
N CYS A 126 -11.54 3.45 -20.29
CA CYS A 126 -12.35 2.70 -19.34
C CYS A 126 -13.21 1.68 -20.08
N THR A 127 -12.87 0.39 -19.93
CA THR A 127 -13.63 -0.71 -20.52
C THR A 127 -14.80 -1.18 -19.65
N ALA A 128 -14.91 -0.67 -18.41
CA ALA A 128 -16.05 -0.95 -17.55
C ALA A 128 -17.30 -0.19 -18.05
N THR A 129 -18.43 -0.87 -18.03
CA THR A 129 -19.75 -0.34 -18.36
C THR A 129 -20.63 -0.14 -17.12
N ALA A 130 -20.09 -0.44 -15.94
CA ALA A 130 -20.79 -0.32 -14.66
C ALA A 130 -19.82 0.03 -13.53
N ASN A 131 -20.36 0.71 -12.51
CA ASN A 131 -19.64 0.93 -11.27
C ASN A 131 -19.32 -0.42 -10.61
N PRO A 132 -18.22 -0.52 -9.84
CA PRO A 132 -17.97 -1.68 -9.02
C PRO A 132 -19.12 -1.84 -8.01
N THR A 133 -19.32 -3.03 -7.46
CA THR A 133 -20.23 -3.26 -6.33
C THR A 133 -19.45 -3.74 -5.12
N VAL A 134 -19.86 -3.30 -3.94
CA VAL A 134 -19.32 -3.75 -2.67
C VAL A 134 -20.47 -4.13 -1.75
N VAL A 135 -20.31 -5.26 -1.06
CA VAL A 135 -21.23 -5.72 -0.03
C VAL A 135 -20.42 -6.01 1.23
N MET A 136 -20.89 -5.52 2.37
CA MET A 136 -20.29 -5.80 3.67
C MET A 136 -21.10 -6.87 4.40
N SER A 137 -20.43 -7.92 4.88
CA SER A 137 -21.01 -8.95 5.74
C SER A 137 -20.62 -8.76 7.21
N GLN A 138 -19.48 -8.12 7.47
CA GLN A 138 -19.07 -7.64 8.80
C GLN A 138 -18.57 -6.20 8.70
N PRO A 139 -18.83 -5.37 9.71
CA PRO A 139 -19.52 -5.71 10.96
C PRO A 139 -21.05 -5.80 10.79
N ALA A 140 -21.69 -6.67 11.56
CA ALA A 140 -23.15 -6.75 11.58
C ALA A 140 -23.77 -5.40 12.02
N SER A 141 -24.89 -5.05 11.39
CA SER A 141 -25.53 -3.76 11.61
C SER A 141 -26.01 -3.58 13.04
N ASN A 142 -25.77 -2.39 13.60
CA ASN A 142 -26.13 -1.96 14.95
C ASN A 142 -25.52 -2.82 16.06
N THR A 143 -24.37 -3.45 15.80
CA THR A 143 -23.61 -4.13 16.84
C THR A 143 -23.06 -3.14 17.87
N THR A 144 -22.94 -3.57 19.13
CA THR A 144 -22.25 -2.82 20.16
C THR A 144 -20.94 -3.52 20.50
N VAL A 145 -19.84 -2.77 20.48
CA VAL A 145 -18.52 -3.24 20.90
C VAL A 145 -18.04 -2.45 22.11
N GLN A 146 -17.27 -3.11 22.97
CA GLN A 146 -16.70 -2.54 24.19
C GLN A 146 -15.19 -2.28 24.07
N ILE A 147 -14.59 -2.79 23.01
CA ILE A 147 -13.20 -2.59 22.62
C ILE A 147 -13.22 -1.82 21.29
N ASN A 148 -12.23 -0.96 21.07
CA ASN A 148 -12.11 -0.18 19.83
C ASN A 148 -11.68 -1.08 18.65
N GLU A 149 -12.53 -2.02 18.28
CA GLU A 149 -12.22 -3.05 17.30
C GLU A 149 -13.49 -3.60 16.65
N PHE A 150 -13.39 -3.95 15.37
CA PHE A 150 -14.39 -4.74 14.67
C PHE A 150 -13.74 -5.60 13.57
N PHE A 151 -14.46 -6.62 13.10
CA PHE A 151 -14.06 -7.36 11.90
C PHE A 151 -14.65 -6.71 10.65
N LEU A 152 -13.82 -6.54 9.63
CA LEU A 152 -14.22 -6.10 8.30
C LEU A 152 -14.23 -7.31 7.36
N GLN A 153 -15.37 -7.58 6.73
CA GLN A 153 -15.55 -8.69 5.81
C GLN A 153 -16.62 -8.36 4.77
N GLY A 154 -16.46 -8.86 3.55
CA GLY A 154 -17.44 -8.67 2.50
C GLY A 154 -16.99 -9.19 1.14
N GLN A 155 -17.57 -8.63 0.09
CA GLN A 155 -17.27 -8.98 -1.29
C GLN A 155 -17.24 -7.73 -2.16
N VAL A 156 -16.29 -7.70 -3.11
CA VAL A 156 -16.25 -6.72 -4.18
C VAL A 156 -16.44 -7.42 -5.52
N THR A 157 -17.23 -6.82 -6.41
CA THR A 157 -17.34 -7.22 -7.82
C THR A 157 -17.01 -6.03 -8.70
N THR A 158 -16.16 -6.23 -9.71
CA THR A 158 -15.77 -5.19 -10.66
C THR A 158 -15.45 -5.80 -12.02
N GLN A 159 -15.70 -5.05 -13.10
CA GLN A 159 -15.41 -5.46 -14.49
C GLN A 159 -13.96 -5.16 -14.88
N THR A 160 -13.40 -4.07 -14.35
CA THR A 160 -12.00 -3.65 -14.52
C THR A 160 -11.33 -3.56 -13.15
N PRO A 161 -9.99 -3.55 -13.08
CA PRO A 161 -9.31 -3.41 -11.80
C PRO A 161 -9.76 -2.17 -11.01
N LEU A 162 -9.81 -2.29 -9.68
CA LEU A 162 -10.09 -1.14 -8.81
C LEU A 162 -8.88 -0.21 -8.79
N ASP A 163 -9.16 1.09 -8.85
CA ASP A 163 -8.15 2.14 -8.73
C ASP A 163 -8.08 2.71 -7.30
N GLN A 164 -9.14 2.51 -6.52
CA GLN A 164 -9.20 2.91 -5.11
C GLN A 164 -10.14 1.99 -4.31
N ALA A 165 -9.76 1.70 -3.07
CA ALA A 165 -10.64 1.10 -2.07
C ALA A 165 -10.33 1.74 -0.71
N THR A 166 -11.33 2.32 -0.05
CA THR A 166 -11.14 3.04 1.22
C THR A 166 -12.11 2.58 2.29
N LEU A 167 -11.63 2.59 3.53
CA LEU A 167 -12.45 2.50 4.74
C LEU A 167 -12.60 3.91 5.28
N THR A 168 -13.83 4.33 5.55
CA THR A 168 -14.12 5.54 6.31
C THR A 168 -14.96 5.18 7.52
N VAL A 169 -14.45 5.51 8.72
CA VAL A 169 -15.19 5.39 9.97
C VAL A 169 -15.55 6.80 10.42
N THR A 170 -16.84 7.10 10.52
CA THR A 170 -17.36 8.41 10.90
C THR A 170 -18.07 8.32 12.23
N GLY A 171 -17.61 9.08 13.22
CA GLY A 171 -18.29 9.29 14.50
C GLY A 171 -19.12 10.59 14.48
N SER A 172 -19.53 11.07 15.66
CA SER A 172 -20.36 12.27 15.78
C SER A 172 -19.69 13.58 15.30
N ALA A 173 -18.37 13.68 15.42
CA ALA A 173 -17.61 14.91 15.11
C ALA A 173 -16.35 14.68 14.25
N ASN A 174 -15.92 13.44 14.08
CA ASN A 174 -14.64 13.10 13.47
C ASN A 174 -14.80 11.96 12.47
N SER A 175 -13.83 11.85 11.55
CA SER A 175 -13.70 10.70 10.65
C SER A 175 -12.26 10.22 10.58
N LYS A 176 -12.08 8.92 10.35
CA LYS A 176 -10.80 8.29 10.02
C LYS A 176 -10.92 7.62 8.65
N VAL A 177 -9.91 7.78 7.81
CA VAL A 177 -9.85 7.20 6.46
C VAL A 177 -8.61 6.33 6.33
N SER A 178 -8.79 5.12 5.82
CA SER A 178 -7.71 4.16 5.57
C SER A 178 -7.79 3.63 4.13
N ASN A 179 -6.62 3.42 3.49
CA ASN A 179 -6.55 2.74 2.20
C ASN A 179 -6.62 1.22 2.41
N LEU A 180 -7.53 0.56 1.68
CA LEU A 180 -7.74 -0.89 1.73
C LEU A 180 -7.18 -1.61 0.50
N LEU A 181 -6.86 -0.88 -0.58
CA LEU A 181 -6.46 -1.48 -1.84
C LEU A 181 -5.09 -2.17 -1.71
N GLY A 182 -5.02 -3.44 -2.12
CA GLY A 182 -3.84 -4.28 -2.07
C GLY A 182 -3.58 -4.94 -0.70
N THR A 183 -4.00 -4.33 0.41
CA THR A 183 -3.81 -4.86 1.77
C THR A 183 -4.96 -5.77 2.20
N ILE A 184 -6.20 -5.29 2.07
CA ILE A 184 -7.42 -6.00 2.51
C ILE A 184 -8.29 -6.33 1.31
N ILE A 185 -8.47 -5.36 0.40
CA ILE A 185 -9.27 -5.51 -0.81
C ILE A 185 -8.32 -5.63 -2.00
N GLN A 186 -8.41 -6.74 -2.72
CA GLN A 186 -7.67 -6.93 -3.96
C GLN A 186 -8.29 -6.09 -5.09
N PRO A 187 -7.50 -5.65 -6.10
CA PRO A 187 -8.01 -4.83 -7.20
C PRO A 187 -8.92 -5.60 -8.17
N ILE A 188 -9.41 -6.80 -7.82
CA ILE A 188 -10.19 -7.68 -8.68
C ILE A 188 -11.48 -8.11 -7.97
N THR A 189 -12.37 -8.79 -8.70
CA THR A 189 -13.54 -9.43 -8.08
C THR A 189 -13.07 -10.52 -7.11
N ALA A 190 -13.27 -10.28 -5.81
CA ALA A 190 -12.85 -11.19 -4.75
C ALA A 190 -13.63 -10.90 -3.45
N PRO A 191 -13.80 -11.92 -2.58
CA PRO A 191 -14.13 -11.66 -1.17
C PRO A 191 -12.96 -10.97 -0.46
N PHE A 192 -13.27 -10.26 0.62
CA PHE A 192 -12.27 -9.71 1.55
C PHE A 192 -12.62 -10.04 3.00
N GLY A 193 -11.61 -10.03 3.87
CA GLY A 193 -11.74 -10.35 5.29
C GLY A 193 -11.78 -11.86 5.60
N ALA A 194 -12.02 -12.26 6.86
CA ALA A 194 -12.27 -11.40 8.01
C ALA A 194 -10.98 -10.75 8.54
N THR A 195 -10.88 -9.42 8.43
CA THR A 195 -9.71 -8.65 8.88
C THR A 195 -10.09 -7.85 10.12
N ARG A 196 -9.24 -7.91 11.16
CA ARG A 196 -9.41 -7.11 12.37
C ARG A 196 -9.01 -5.66 12.07
N VAL A 197 -9.92 -4.73 12.38
CA VAL A 197 -9.67 -3.28 12.32
C VAL A 197 -9.75 -2.74 13.72
N ASP A 198 -8.65 -2.18 14.20
CA ASP A 198 -8.47 -1.63 15.53
C ASP A 198 -8.34 -0.09 15.51
N GLU A 199 -8.54 0.50 16.69
CA GLU A 199 -8.34 1.92 16.99
C GLU A 199 -9.08 2.91 16.09
N SER A 200 -10.06 2.44 15.31
CA SER A 200 -10.70 3.24 14.26
C SER A 200 -12.06 3.83 14.69
N LEU A 201 -12.68 3.30 15.73
CA LEU A 201 -13.98 3.76 16.25
C LEU A 201 -13.82 4.95 17.20
N PHE A 202 -14.85 5.79 17.23
CA PHE A 202 -15.05 6.87 18.20
C PHE A 202 -16.08 6.44 19.25
N PRO A 203 -16.00 6.90 20.51
CA PRO A 203 -17.05 6.62 21.50
C PRO A 203 -18.44 7.04 21.00
N GLY A 204 -19.42 6.13 21.11
CA GLY A 204 -20.80 6.29 20.64
C GLY A 204 -21.07 5.64 19.29
N ALA A 205 -22.04 6.19 18.55
CA ALA A 205 -22.43 5.69 17.24
C ALA A 205 -21.36 6.01 16.17
N ASN A 206 -21.01 5.00 15.38
CA ASN A 206 -20.10 5.09 14.25
C ASN A 206 -20.80 4.56 13.00
N THR A 207 -20.57 5.21 11.87
CA THR A 207 -20.90 4.68 10.55
C THR A 207 -19.61 4.22 9.89
N VAL A 208 -19.52 2.92 9.62
CA VAL A 208 -18.41 2.31 8.89
C VAL A 208 -18.80 2.19 7.43
N THR A 209 -18.03 2.80 6.54
CA THR A 209 -18.26 2.82 5.10
C THR A 209 -17.05 2.27 4.37
N VAL A 210 -17.27 1.30 3.48
CA VAL A 210 -16.30 0.89 2.48
C VAL A 210 -16.71 1.49 1.15
N THR A 211 -15.79 2.23 0.53
CA THR A 211 -15.95 2.78 -0.82
C THR A 211 -14.97 2.11 -1.76
N VAL A 212 -15.44 1.70 -2.93
CA VAL A 212 -14.61 1.14 -4.00
C VAL A 212 -14.82 1.93 -5.28
N HIS A 213 -13.77 2.07 -6.07
CA HIS A 213 -13.75 2.85 -7.30
C HIS A 213 -12.96 2.11 -8.38
N ASN A 214 -13.48 2.13 -9.60
CA ASN A 214 -12.77 1.78 -10.82
C ASN A 214 -12.88 2.95 -11.80
N CYS A 215 -12.27 2.81 -12.97
CA CYS A 215 -12.30 3.83 -14.01
C CYS A 215 -13.69 4.35 -14.43
N HIS A 216 -14.79 3.60 -14.18
CA HIS A 216 -16.15 4.00 -14.56
C HIS A 216 -16.81 4.84 -13.46
N GLY A 217 -16.54 4.53 -12.19
CA GLY A 217 -17.18 5.21 -11.07
C GLY A 217 -16.97 4.50 -9.74
N SER A 218 -17.73 4.92 -8.73
CA SER A 218 -17.63 4.38 -7.38
C SER A 218 -18.94 3.77 -6.89
N SER A 219 -18.82 2.91 -5.88
CA SER A 219 -19.92 2.46 -5.04
C SER A 219 -19.46 2.33 -3.60
N GLN A 220 -20.42 2.21 -2.69
CA GLN A 220 -20.12 2.07 -1.27
C GLN A 220 -21.11 1.14 -0.57
N ALA A 221 -20.66 0.56 0.53
CA ALA A 221 -21.48 -0.15 1.51
C ALA A 221 -21.21 0.43 2.89
N SER A 222 -22.27 0.56 3.70
CA SER A 222 -22.17 1.14 5.03
C SER A 222 -22.94 0.34 6.07
N THR A 223 -22.48 0.37 7.31
CA THR A 223 -23.11 -0.25 8.46
C THR A 223 -22.83 0.58 9.72
N ASN A 224 -23.71 0.48 10.72
CA ASN A 224 -23.56 1.21 11.97
C ASN A 224 -23.02 0.29 13.07
N ILE A 225 -22.09 0.80 13.87
CA ILE A 225 -21.60 0.16 15.09
C ILE A 225 -21.71 1.19 16.23
N ASN A 226 -22.11 0.76 17.41
CA ASN A 226 -21.98 1.55 18.62
C ASN A 226 -20.74 1.11 19.40
N TYR A 227 -19.78 2.02 19.61
CA TYR A 227 -18.63 1.76 20.48
C TYR A 227 -18.88 2.38 21.85
N GLY A 228 -19.25 1.55 22.81
CA GLY A 228 -19.38 1.97 24.22
C GLY A 228 -18.16 1.52 24.99
N PRO A 229 -17.09 2.35 25.12
CA PRO A 229 -15.91 1.93 25.87
C PRO A 229 -16.26 1.63 27.33
N VAL A 230 -15.61 0.62 27.89
CA VAL A 230 -15.69 0.33 29.32
C VAL A 230 -15.19 1.56 30.10
N ALA A 231 -15.98 2.05 31.04
CA ALA A 231 -15.60 3.24 31.81
C ALA A 231 -14.29 3.00 32.57
N ASN A 232 -13.42 4.02 32.59
CA ASN A 232 -12.21 4.01 33.41
C ASN A 232 -12.60 3.65 34.86
N ASN A 233 -11.93 2.64 35.43
CA ASN A 233 -12.18 2.05 36.76
C ASN A 233 -13.31 1.01 36.86
N THR A 234 -13.88 0.56 35.74
CA THR A 234 -14.76 -0.62 35.79
C THR A 234 -13.91 -1.85 36.18
N PRO A 235 -14.22 -2.56 37.28
CA PRO A 235 -13.48 -3.76 37.65
C PRO A 235 -13.66 -4.83 36.57
N ILE A 236 -12.57 -5.20 35.90
CA ILE A 236 -12.59 -6.31 34.94
C ILE A 236 -12.25 -7.58 35.70
N LYS A 237 -13.20 -8.53 35.73
CA LYS A 237 -12.96 -9.87 36.26
C LYS A 237 -12.63 -10.80 35.10
N LEU A 238 -11.38 -11.26 35.03
CA LEU A 238 -10.99 -12.32 34.11
C LEU A 238 -11.66 -13.63 34.55
N LEU A 239 -12.68 -14.07 33.81
CA LEU A 239 -13.43 -15.29 34.15
C LEU A 239 -12.73 -16.56 33.65
N ARG A 240 -12.11 -16.48 32.47
CA ARG A 240 -11.40 -17.59 31.84
C ARG A 240 -10.35 -17.04 30.87
N MET A 241 -9.18 -17.66 30.86
CA MET A 241 -8.16 -17.49 29.83
C MET A 241 -8.03 -18.82 29.10
N GLU A 242 -8.20 -18.81 27.78
CA GLU A 242 -7.96 -19.98 26.94
C GLU A 242 -6.69 -19.73 26.14
N ILE A 243 -5.72 -20.62 26.30
CA ILE A 243 -4.41 -20.54 25.62
C ILE A 243 -4.45 -21.58 24.51
N THR A 244 -4.61 -21.12 23.27
CA THR A 244 -4.70 -22.00 22.08
C THR A 244 -3.34 -22.32 21.47
N GLN A 245 -2.29 -21.56 21.80
CA GLN A 245 -0.89 -21.91 21.54
C GLN A 245 -0.01 -21.44 22.70
N ALA A 246 0.70 -22.39 23.32
CA ALA A 246 1.83 -22.12 24.20
C ALA A 246 3.03 -22.90 23.68
N THR A 247 4.13 -22.22 23.41
CA THR A 247 5.42 -22.88 23.29
C THR A 247 5.88 -23.18 24.71
N GLN A 248 5.73 -24.43 25.15
CA GLN A 248 6.34 -24.88 26.41
C GLN A 248 7.86 -24.79 26.26
N ASP A 249 8.52 -24.21 27.24
CA ASP A 249 9.98 -24.32 27.33
C ASP A 249 10.39 -25.75 27.70
N SER A 250 11.70 -26.02 27.69
CA SER A 250 12.24 -27.32 28.07
C SER A 250 12.01 -27.69 29.55
N ALA A 251 11.50 -26.76 30.37
CA ALA A 251 11.13 -26.98 31.76
C ALA A 251 9.61 -27.20 31.94
N ASN A 252 8.86 -27.37 30.84
CA ASN A 252 7.41 -27.57 30.86
C ASN A 252 6.64 -26.35 31.42
N SER A 253 7.23 -25.16 31.33
CA SER A 253 6.67 -23.90 31.81
C SER A 253 6.11 -23.07 30.65
N VAL A 254 5.06 -22.30 30.93
CA VAL A 254 4.47 -21.33 30.00
C VAL A 254 4.63 -19.95 30.61
N PRO A 255 5.56 -19.10 30.13
CA PRO A 255 5.71 -17.76 30.67
C PRO A 255 4.54 -16.89 30.23
N LEU A 256 3.63 -16.60 31.17
CA LEU A 256 2.56 -15.61 30.98
C LEU A 256 3.17 -14.22 31.12
N ARG A 257 3.28 -13.48 30.02
CA ARG A 257 3.60 -12.05 30.06
C ARG A 257 2.30 -11.26 30.19
N VAL A 258 2.10 -10.64 31.35
CA VAL A 258 1.10 -9.58 31.49
C VAL A 258 1.70 -8.33 30.84
N CYS A 259 1.14 -7.90 29.71
CA CYS A 259 1.49 -6.61 29.14
C CYS A 259 0.95 -5.51 30.06
N PRO A 260 1.79 -4.62 30.61
CA PRO A 260 1.31 -3.48 31.37
C PRO A 260 0.54 -2.54 30.43
N VAL A 261 -0.68 -2.17 30.84
CA VAL A 261 -1.44 -1.11 30.18
C VAL A 261 -0.87 0.21 30.68
N THR A 262 -0.15 0.95 29.83
CA THR A 262 0.31 2.32 30.08
C THR A 262 -0.72 3.33 29.63
#